data_AF-W0AHN4-F1
#
_entry.id   AF-W0AHN4-F1
#
_cell.length_a   1.000
_cell.length_b   1.000
_cell.length_c   1.000
_cell.angle_alpha   90.00
_cell.angle_beta   90.00
_cell.angle_gamma   90.00
#
_symmetry.space_group_name_H-M   'P 1'
#
loop_
_entity.id
_entity.type
_entity.pdbx_description
1 polymer ?
#
loop_
_entity_poly.entity_id
_entity_poly.type
_entity_poly.pdbx_seq_one_letter_code
_entity_poly.pdbx_strand_id
1 'polypeptide(L)'
;MTDPQISSRNRVVSASSLIEAAACALSAIKDEDGLTDAELGAVLHRGADQAQRYRTGLAEMGMIAFLRACSAWNGRFAAEIVGKLDLKLSRVGAGSRSARGFASLLARLQVAVNAALENDDEIDGDELRSMLALLDETRSEIEAMQAGSSTLRAVA
;
A
#
# COMPACT_ATOMS: atom_id res chain seq x y z
N MET A 1 30.95 -28.17 27.63
CA MET A 1 30.51 -26.79 27.35
C MET A 1 29.67 -26.84 26.09
N THR A 2 28.36 -26.72 26.24
CA THR A 2 27.42 -26.75 25.12
C THR A 2 27.45 -25.39 24.43
N ASP A 3 27.75 -25.40 23.14
CA ASP A 3 27.71 -24.21 22.28
C ASP A 3 26.33 -23.54 22.39
N PRO A 4 26.22 -22.22 22.57
CA PRO A 4 24.93 -21.57 22.58
C PRO A 4 24.34 -21.66 21.17
N GLN A 5 23.27 -22.46 21.02
CA GLN A 5 22.46 -22.43 19.81
C GLN A 5 21.77 -21.06 19.69
N ILE A 6 22.43 -20.13 19.00
CA ILE A 6 21.81 -18.91 18.52
C ILE A 6 20.80 -19.34 17.46
N SER A 7 19.53 -19.46 17.85
CA SER A 7 18.46 -19.74 16.90
C SER A 7 18.49 -18.66 15.81
N SER A 8 18.52 -19.05 14.55
CA SER A 8 18.47 -18.20 13.35
C SER A 8 17.19 -17.35 13.19
N ARG A 9 16.38 -17.22 14.24
CA ARG A 9 15.06 -16.56 14.24
C ARG A 9 15.04 -15.12 14.73
N ASN A 10 16.09 -14.61 15.38
CA ASN A 10 16.12 -13.20 15.80
C ASN A 10 16.73 -12.33 14.71
N ARG A 11 15.94 -12.01 13.68
CA ARG A 11 16.32 -11.01 12.67
C ARG A 11 16.19 -9.63 13.29
N VAL A 12 17.32 -9.04 13.66
CA VAL A 12 17.38 -7.66 14.14
C VAL A 12 17.34 -6.75 12.91
N VAL A 13 16.29 -5.95 12.76
CA VAL A 13 16.17 -4.94 11.71
C VAL A 13 16.60 -3.60 12.29
N SER A 14 17.48 -2.87 11.58
CA SER A 14 17.95 -1.58 12.07
C SER A 14 16.84 -0.52 11.96
N ALA A 15 16.71 0.32 12.99
CA ALA A 15 15.75 1.42 13.01
C ALA A 15 15.96 2.37 11.81
N SER A 16 17.22 2.65 11.46
CA SER A 16 17.57 3.48 10.31
C SER A 16 17.03 2.93 8.99
N SER A 17 17.04 1.60 8.81
CA SER A 17 16.51 0.98 7.58
C SER A 17 15.00 1.10 7.47
N LEU A 18 14.28 1.08 8.60
CA LEU A 18 12.83 1.30 8.63
C LEU A 18 12.48 2.78 8.37
N ILE A 19 13.26 3.70 8.94
CA ILE A 19 13.10 5.15 8.71
C ILE A 19 13.34 5.47 7.23
N GLU A 20 14.40 4.91 6.63
CA GLU A 20 14.72 5.09 5.21
C GLU A 20 13.60 4.56 4.31
N ALA A 21 13.06 3.37 4.58
CA ALA A 21 11.93 2.85 3.80
C ALA A 21 10.69 3.74 3.90
N ALA A 22 10.37 4.25 5.10
CA ALA A 22 9.27 5.18 5.26
C ALA A 22 9.51 6.50 4.50
N ALA A 23 10.74 7.01 4.52
CA ALA A 23 11.15 8.21 3.80
C ALA A 23 11.05 8.05 2.28
N CYS A 24 11.56 6.93 1.74
CA CYS A 24 11.46 6.57 0.33
C CYS A 24 10.00 6.45 -0.12
N ALA A 25 9.17 5.72 0.64
CA ALA A 25 7.77 5.54 0.31
C ALA A 25 7.00 6.86 0.30
N LEU A 26 7.19 7.72 1.32
CA LEU A 26 6.55 9.04 1.36
C LEU A 26 7.06 9.96 0.24
N SER A 27 8.32 9.84 -0.17
CA SER A 27 8.86 10.62 -1.29
C SER A 27 8.21 10.21 -2.60
N ALA A 28 8.15 8.91 -2.87
CA ALA A 28 7.47 8.37 -4.05
C ALA A 28 6.00 8.78 -4.08
N ILE A 29 5.26 8.61 -2.98
CA ILE A 29 3.85 9.01 -2.88
C ILE A 29 3.67 10.50 -3.16
N LYS A 30 4.51 11.36 -2.56
CA LYS A 30 4.43 12.80 -2.78
C LYS A 30 4.62 13.18 -4.25
N ASP A 31 5.59 12.56 -4.91
CA ASP A 31 5.92 12.86 -6.31
C ASP A 31 4.87 12.27 -7.28
N GLU A 32 4.39 11.05 -7.04
CA GLU A 32 3.36 10.38 -7.83
C GLU A 32 1.99 11.05 -7.71
N ASP A 33 1.59 11.43 -6.49
CA ASP A 33 0.29 12.03 -6.21
C ASP A 33 0.32 13.57 -6.35
N GLY A 34 1.46 14.18 -6.67
CA GLY A 34 1.63 15.63 -6.86
C GLY A 34 1.41 16.45 -5.58
N LEU A 35 1.70 15.89 -4.41
CA LEU A 35 1.37 16.47 -3.11
C LEU A 35 2.40 17.50 -2.63
N THR A 36 1.93 18.48 -1.88
CA THR A 36 2.76 19.34 -1.03
C THR A 36 3.05 18.67 0.32
N ASP A 37 4.12 19.10 1.02
CA ASP A 37 4.40 18.60 2.38
C ASP A 37 3.27 18.99 3.37
N ALA A 38 2.50 20.05 3.08
CA ALA A 38 1.33 20.43 3.87
C ALA A 38 0.17 19.44 3.71
N GLU A 39 -0.14 19.02 2.49
CA GLU A 39 -1.15 18.00 2.21
C GLU A 39 -0.73 16.64 2.76
N LEU A 40 0.55 16.28 2.60
CA LEU A 40 1.12 15.08 3.20
C LEU A 40 0.97 15.12 4.73
N GLY A 41 1.28 16.27 5.35
CA GLY A 41 1.08 16.50 6.78
C GLY A 41 -0.38 16.36 7.20
N ALA A 42 -1.32 16.88 6.42
CA ALA A 42 -2.75 16.76 6.70
C ALA A 42 -3.20 15.29 6.78
N VAL A 43 -2.76 14.44 5.83
CA VAL A 43 -3.05 12.99 5.86
C VAL A 43 -2.43 12.32 7.08
N LEU A 44 -1.19 12.67 7.40
CA LEU A 44 -0.45 12.13 8.56
C LEU A 44 -0.90 12.71 9.90
N HIS A 45 -1.80 13.70 9.89
CA HIS A 45 -2.20 14.48 11.05
C HIS A 45 -1.01 15.14 11.76
N ARG A 46 -0.13 15.77 11.00
CA ARG A 46 1.09 16.47 11.43
C ARG A 46 1.27 17.77 10.65
N GLY A 47 2.11 18.68 11.15
CA GLY A 47 2.48 19.88 10.42
C GLY A 47 3.37 19.58 9.21
N ALA A 48 3.42 20.50 8.24
CA ALA A 48 4.20 20.36 7.01
C ALA A 48 5.69 20.05 7.29
N ASP A 49 6.31 20.78 8.22
CA ASP A 49 7.71 20.57 8.61
C ASP A 49 7.97 19.15 9.12
N GLN A 50 7.02 18.58 9.86
CA GLN A 50 7.15 17.23 10.39
C GLN A 50 6.95 16.17 9.30
N ALA A 51 6.04 16.42 8.35
CA ALA A 51 5.87 15.56 7.18
C ALA A 51 7.13 15.55 6.30
N GLN A 52 7.74 16.72 6.08
CA GLN A 52 9.01 16.85 5.38
C GLN A 52 10.13 16.08 6.10
N ARG A 53 10.22 16.17 7.43
CA ARG A 53 11.19 15.40 8.22
C ARG A 53 11.02 13.89 8.10
N TYR A 54 9.78 13.39 8.07
CA TYR A 54 9.55 11.96 7.84
C TYR A 54 9.95 11.55 6.43
N ARG A 55 9.57 12.35 5.42
CA ARG A 55 9.89 12.09 4.02
C ARG A 55 11.39 12.12 3.70
N THR A 56 12.16 12.88 4.47
CA THR A 56 13.62 12.99 4.35
C THR A 56 14.39 12.06 5.29
N GLY A 57 13.70 11.25 6.09
CA GLY A 57 14.31 10.33 7.06
C GLY A 57 14.99 11.04 8.26
N LEU A 58 14.71 12.32 8.46
CA LEU A 58 15.29 13.14 9.54
C LEU A 58 14.57 12.98 10.88
N ALA A 59 13.42 12.31 10.91
CA ALA A 59 12.68 12.03 12.13
C ALA A 59 12.04 10.64 12.12
N GLU A 60 11.97 10.03 13.30
CA GLU A 60 11.21 8.81 13.51
C GLU A 60 9.70 9.09 13.41
N MET A 61 8.98 8.24 12.68
CA MET A 61 7.54 8.35 12.53
C MET A 61 6.80 7.73 13.70
N GLY A 62 6.00 8.53 14.41
CA GLY A 62 5.15 8.01 15.48
C GLY A 62 4.04 7.08 14.99
N MET A 63 3.64 6.12 15.82
CA MET A 63 2.64 5.07 15.50
C MET A 63 1.35 5.60 14.86
N ILE A 64 0.82 6.73 15.35
CA ILE A 64 -0.43 7.30 14.81
C ILE A 64 -0.26 7.78 13.36
N ALA A 65 0.88 8.42 13.05
CA ALA A 65 1.17 8.87 11.68
C ALA A 65 1.39 7.66 10.77
N PHE A 66 2.08 6.63 11.26
CA PHE A 66 2.27 5.36 10.54
C PHE A 66 0.93 4.69 10.20
N LEU A 67 0.03 4.52 11.17
CA LEU A 67 -1.28 3.90 10.92
C LEU A 67 -2.15 4.71 9.96
N ARG A 68 -2.07 6.06 10.02
CA ARG A 68 -2.75 6.92 9.04
C ARG A 68 -2.18 6.77 7.64
N ALA A 69 -0.86 6.69 7.51
CA ALA A 69 -0.21 6.43 6.23
C ALA A 69 -0.61 5.06 5.66
N CYS A 70 -0.65 4.01 6.50
CA CYS A 70 -1.17 2.69 6.12
C CYS A 70 -2.64 2.76 5.69
N SER A 71 -3.49 3.54 6.37
CA SER A 71 -4.89 3.69 5.98
C SER A 71 -5.07 4.43 4.65
N ALA A 72 -4.23 5.44 4.39
CA ALA A 72 -4.33 6.26 3.18
C ALA A 72 -3.75 5.56 1.95
N TRP A 73 -2.59 4.89 2.10
CA TRP A 73 -1.82 4.39 0.96
C TRP A 73 -1.54 2.88 0.99
N ASN A 74 -1.87 2.20 2.09
CA ASN A 74 -1.76 0.75 2.26
C ASN A 74 -0.39 0.22 1.81
N GLY A 75 -0.36 -0.67 0.81
CA GLY A 75 0.86 -1.27 0.27
C GLY A 75 1.84 -0.24 -0.30
N ARG A 76 1.36 0.86 -0.90
CA ARG A 76 2.25 1.90 -1.46
C ARG A 76 3.16 2.52 -0.40
N PHE A 77 2.66 2.65 0.82
CA PHE A 77 3.45 3.17 1.95
C PHE A 77 4.19 2.06 2.70
N ALA A 78 3.48 1.00 3.07
CA ALA A 78 3.94 0.09 4.11
C ALA A 78 4.63 -1.17 3.59
N ALA A 79 4.48 -1.54 2.31
CA ALA A 79 4.93 -2.85 1.81
C ALA A 79 6.44 -3.08 2.03
N GLU A 80 7.28 -2.09 1.73
CA GLU A 80 8.73 -2.23 1.94
C GLU A 80 9.07 -2.29 3.44
N ILE A 81 8.40 -1.48 4.26
CA ILE A 81 8.62 -1.41 5.71
C ILE A 81 8.30 -2.76 6.35
N VAL A 82 7.12 -3.32 6.07
CA VAL A 82 6.70 -4.62 6.62
C VAL A 82 7.50 -5.77 6.01
N GLY A 83 7.91 -5.66 4.74
CA GLY A 83 8.75 -6.66 4.08
C GLY A 83 10.12 -6.82 4.75
N LYS A 84 10.71 -5.73 5.29
CA LYS A 84 11.94 -5.83 6.10
C LYS A 84 11.75 -6.65 7.37
N LEU A 85 10.54 -6.67 7.92
CA LEU A 85 10.13 -7.45 9.08
C LEU A 85 9.66 -8.87 8.72
N ASP A 86 9.75 -9.26 7.45
CA ASP A 86 9.18 -10.52 6.92
C ASP A 86 7.66 -10.63 7.17
N LEU A 87 6.99 -9.49 7.19
CA LEU A 87 5.54 -9.36 7.35
C LEU A 87 4.91 -8.97 6.02
N LYS A 88 3.63 -9.31 5.85
CA LYS A 88 2.82 -8.94 4.69
C LYS A 88 1.63 -8.10 5.15
N LEU A 89 1.48 -6.92 4.56
CA LEU A 89 0.29 -6.10 4.77
C LEU A 89 -0.76 -6.46 3.71
N SER A 90 -1.98 -6.72 4.15
CA SER A 90 -3.13 -6.91 3.28
C SER A 90 -4.34 -6.23 3.92
N ARG A 91 -5.25 -5.69 3.10
CA ARG A 91 -6.56 -5.27 3.62
C ARG A 91 -7.26 -6.48 4.22
N VAL A 92 -7.94 -6.27 5.34
CA VAL A 92 -8.77 -7.32 5.96
C VAL A 92 -9.85 -7.71 4.94
N GLY A 93 -9.87 -8.98 4.54
CA GLY A 93 -10.77 -9.52 3.51
C GLY A 93 -10.18 -9.63 2.10
N ALA A 94 -9.00 -9.08 1.83
CA ALA A 94 -8.32 -9.22 0.54
C ALA A 94 -7.89 -10.68 0.30
N GLY A 95 -8.25 -11.25 -0.85
CA GLY A 95 -7.92 -12.65 -1.20
C GLY A 95 -8.80 -13.72 -0.55
N SER A 96 -9.89 -13.33 0.15
CA SER A 96 -10.92 -14.28 0.61
C SER A 96 -11.88 -14.69 -0.51
N ARG A 97 -11.82 -14.00 -1.65
CA ARG A 97 -12.71 -14.19 -2.77
C ARG A 97 -12.28 -15.41 -3.59
N SER A 98 -13.23 -16.32 -3.84
CA SER A 98 -13.01 -17.44 -4.75
C SER A 98 -12.62 -16.95 -6.16
N ALA A 99 -11.92 -17.78 -6.95
CA ALA A 99 -11.58 -17.46 -8.34
C ALA A 99 -12.81 -17.05 -9.17
N ARG A 100 -13.96 -17.69 -8.91
CA ARG A 100 -15.25 -17.30 -9.51
C ARG A 100 -15.69 -15.90 -9.08
N GLY A 101 -15.56 -15.57 -7.80
CA GLY A 101 -15.87 -14.24 -7.28
C GLY A 101 -14.99 -13.17 -7.90
N PHE A 102 -13.71 -13.45 -8.13
CA PHE A 102 -12.78 -12.52 -8.78
C PHE A 102 -13.13 -12.33 -10.27
N ALA A 103 -13.43 -13.41 -10.99
CA ALA A 103 -13.90 -13.31 -12.38
C ALA A 103 -15.20 -12.48 -12.49
N SER A 104 -16.13 -12.66 -11.55
CA SER A 104 -17.35 -11.86 -11.48
C SER A 104 -17.08 -10.38 -11.17
N LEU A 105 -16.10 -10.10 -10.30
CA LEU A 105 -15.67 -8.73 -9.98
C LEU A 105 -15.11 -8.02 -11.22
N LEU A 106 -14.21 -8.68 -11.95
CA LEU A 106 -13.65 -8.16 -13.21
C LEU A 106 -14.74 -7.91 -14.26
N ALA A 107 -15.69 -8.83 -14.41
CA ALA A 107 -16.80 -8.66 -15.35
C ALA A 107 -17.67 -7.45 -15.00
N ARG A 108 -17.95 -7.21 -13.70
CA ARG A 108 -18.69 -6.03 -13.24
C ARG A 108 -17.91 -4.74 -13.53
N LEU A 109 -16.60 -4.73 -13.31
CA LEU A 109 -15.77 -3.57 -13.62
C LEU A 109 -15.79 -3.28 -15.12
N GLN A 110 -15.67 -4.30 -15.97
CA GLN A 110 -15.74 -4.15 -17.42
C GLN A 110 -17.08 -3.55 -17.87
N VAL A 111 -18.20 -4.01 -17.31
CA VAL A 111 -19.52 -3.45 -17.61
C VAL A 111 -19.59 -1.98 -17.24
N ALA A 112 -19.07 -1.60 -16.06
CA ALA A 112 -19.08 -0.22 -15.62
C ALA A 112 -18.19 0.69 -16.50
N VAL A 113 -17.01 0.21 -16.90
CA VAL A 113 -16.14 0.93 -17.86
C VAL A 113 -16.86 1.11 -19.19
N ASN A 114 -17.48 0.06 -19.73
CA ASN A 114 -18.21 0.16 -21.00
C ASN A 114 -19.38 1.14 -20.92
N ALA A 115 -20.07 1.21 -19.79
CA ALA A 115 -21.21 2.11 -19.61
C ALA A 115 -20.78 3.59 -19.53
N ALA A 116 -19.63 3.90 -18.93
CA ALA A 116 -19.06 5.25 -18.95
C ALA A 116 -18.72 5.68 -20.38
N LEU A 117 -17.99 4.80 -21.10
CA LEU A 117 -17.58 5.05 -22.47
C LEU A 117 -18.73 5.11 -23.49
N GLU A 118 -19.93 4.65 -23.13
CA GLU A 118 -21.07 4.56 -24.05
C GLU A 118 -21.56 5.94 -24.52
N ASN A 119 -21.32 7.00 -23.74
CA ASN A 119 -21.83 8.33 -24.02
C ASN A 119 -20.85 9.21 -24.82
N ASP A 120 -19.57 9.21 -24.46
CA ASP A 120 -18.59 10.13 -25.03
C ASP A 120 -17.16 9.58 -25.22
N ASP A 121 -16.98 8.24 -25.21
CA ASP A 121 -15.67 7.57 -25.32
C ASP A 121 -14.62 8.05 -24.28
N GLU A 122 -15.04 8.82 -23.27
CA GLU A 122 -14.23 9.33 -22.18
C GLU A 122 -14.75 8.78 -20.84
N ILE A 123 -13.95 8.90 -19.78
CA ILE A 123 -14.39 8.59 -18.42
C ILE A 123 -14.20 9.85 -17.61
N ASP A 124 -15.31 10.52 -17.29
CA ASP A 124 -15.27 11.78 -16.57
C ASP A 124 -15.10 11.58 -15.05
N GLY A 125 -14.99 12.70 -14.32
CA GLY A 125 -14.78 12.67 -12.87
C GLY A 125 -15.97 12.22 -12.03
N ASP A 126 -17.21 12.30 -12.55
CA ASP A 126 -18.42 11.79 -11.89
C ASP A 126 -18.55 10.27 -12.14
N GLU A 127 -18.27 9.81 -13.35
CA GLU A 127 -18.25 8.40 -13.75
C GLU A 127 -17.16 7.63 -13.01
N LEU A 128 -15.95 8.19 -12.94
CA LEU A 128 -14.84 7.62 -12.16
C LEU A 128 -15.22 7.50 -10.68
N ARG A 129 -15.89 8.52 -10.11
CA ARG A 129 -16.38 8.49 -8.73
C ARG A 129 -17.42 7.39 -8.52
N SER A 130 -18.31 7.17 -9.48
CA SER A 130 -19.33 6.12 -9.42
C SER A 130 -18.72 4.71 -9.39
N MET A 131 -17.54 4.55 -10.00
CA MET A 131 -16.82 3.26 -10.11
C MET A 131 -15.73 3.07 -9.06
N LEU A 132 -15.42 4.09 -8.26
CA LEU A 132 -14.26 4.11 -7.36
C LEU A 132 -14.23 2.92 -6.39
N ALA A 133 -15.39 2.58 -5.79
CA ALA A 133 -15.48 1.44 -4.89
C ALA A 133 -15.17 0.10 -5.58
N LEU A 134 -15.58 -0.04 -6.84
CA LEU A 134 -15.36 -1.25 -7.64
C LEU A 134 -13.91 -1.36 -8.11
N LEU A 135 -13.29 -0.22 -8.45
CA LEU A 135 -11.87 -0.13 -8.77
C LEU A 135 -11.00 -0.48 -7.56
N ASP A 136 -11.32 0.06 -6.38
CA ASP A 136 -10.61 -0.25 -5.13
C ASP A 136 -10.73 -1.72 -4.74
N GLU A 137 -11.92 -2.30 -4.88
CA GLU A 137 -12.15 -3.73 -4.63
C GLU A 137 -11.34 -4.59 -5.59
N THR A 138 -11.35 -4.27 -6.88
CA THR A 138 -10.60 -4.99 -7.92
C THR A 138 -9.09 -4.89 -7.70
N ARG A 139 -8.60 -3.68 -7.39
CA ARG A 139 -7.19 -3.44 -7.05
C ARG A 139 -6.75 -4.29 -5.87
N SER A 140 -7.54 -4.32 -4.80
CA SER A 140 -7.20 -5.09 -3.60
C SER A 140 -7.07 -6.60 -3.88
N GLU A 141 -7.89 -7.15 -4.77
CA GLU A 141 -7.81 -8.57 -5.17
C GLU A 141 -6.59 -8.85 -6.07
N ILE A 142 -6.27 -7.93 -7.00
CA ILE A 142 -5.06 -8.04 -7.84
C ILE A 142 -3.81 -8.00 -6.96
N GLU A 143 -3.73 -7.07 -6.01
CA GLU A 143 -2.62 -6.96 -5.06
C GLU A 143 -2.46 -8.26 -4.25
N ALA A 144 -3.57 -8.85 -3.81
CA ALA A 144 -3.56 -10.13 -3.09
C ALA A 144 -3.01 -11.28 -3.97
N MET A 145 -3.44 -11.38 -5.23
CA MET A 145 -2.97 -12.39 -6.19
C MET A 145 -1.48 -12.24 -6.52
N GLN A 146 -1.02 -11.02 -6.81
CA GLN A 146 0.39 -10.74 -7.08
C GLN A 146 1.26 -11.11 -5.90
N ALA A 147 0.81 -10.75 -4.69
CA ALA A 147 1.54 -11.08 -3.48
C ALA A 147 1.49 -12.58 -3.14
N GLY A 148 0.56 -13.38 -3.68
CA GLY A 148 0.60 -14.84 -3.64
C GLY A 148 1.57 -15.44 -4.67
N SER A 149 1.62 -14.86 -5.87
CA SER A 149 2.54 -15.28 -6.94
C SER A 149 4.01 -15.05 -6.57
N SER A 150 4.33 -13.93 -5.89
CA SER A 150 5.69 -13.67 -5.40
C SER A 150 6.16 -14.72 -4.39
N THR A 151 5.27 -15.23 -3.53
CA THR A 151 5.59 -16.33 -2.61
C THR A 151 5.87 -17.64 -3.36
N LEU A 152 5.12 -17.95 -4.41
CA LEU A 152 5.38 -19.14 -5.24
C LEU A 152 6.72 -19.05 -6.00
N ARG A 153 7.10 -17.86 -6.45
CA ARG A 153 8.39 -17.62 -7.14
C ARG A 153 9.60 -17.65 -6.20
N ALA A 154 9.42 -17.38 -4.92
CA ALA A 154 10.51 -17.45 -3.94
C ALA A 154 10.80 -18.88 -3.42
N VAL A 155 9.90 -19.82 -3.68
CA VAL A 155 10.00 -21.24 -3.27
C VAL A 155 10.44 -22.15 -4.42
N ALA A 156 10.37 -21.66 -5.66
CA ALA A 156 10.83 -22.34 -6.88
C ALA A 156 12.31 -22.02 -7.17
#